data_AF-A0A377JXX1-F1
#
_entry.id   AF-A0A377JXX1-F1
#
_cell.length_a   1.000
_cell.length_b   1.000
_cell.length_c   1.000
_cell.angle_alpha   90.00
_cell.angle_beta   90.00
_cell.angle_gamma   90.00
#
_symmetry.space_group_name_H-M   'P 1'
#
loop_
_entity.id
_entity.type
_entity.pdbx_description
1 polymer ?
#
loop_
_entity_poly.entity_id
_entity_poly.type
_entity_poly.pdbx_seq_one_letter_code
_entity_poly.pdbx_strand_id
1 'polypeptide(L)' 'MFGVGAFNRPWQQPGEALALAKRKADVAFEFFHKLHVPFYCFHDVDVSPEGASLKEYIQ' A
#
# COMPACT_ATOMS: atom_id res chain seq x y z
N MET A 1 -19.67 -13.58 -4.58
CA MET A 1 -18.80 -12.64 -5.34
C MET A 1 -18.68 -13.21 -6.76
N PHE A 2 -18.94 -12.43 -7.81
CA PHE A 2 -19.08 -12.93 -9.20
C PHE A 2 -17.99 -12.42 -10.17
N GLY A 3 -16.83 -12.01 -9.66
CA GLY A 3 -15.72 -11.49 -10.45
C GLY A 3 -14.47 -11.26 -9.61
N VAL A 4 -13.37 -10.91 -10.29
CA VAL A 4 -12.06 -10.60 -9.69
C VAL A 4 -11.67 -9.14 -9.92
N GLY A 5 -10.61 -8.67 -9.26
CA GLY A 5 -10.10 -7.30 -9.45
C GLY A 5 -9.70 -7.02 -10.90
N ALA A 6 -10.11 -5.86 -11.42
CA ALA A 6 -9.89 -5.47 -12.82
C ALA A 6 -8.66 -4.59 -13.04
N PHE A 7 -8.13 -3.94 -11.99
CA PHE A 7 -6.98 -3.05 -12.12
C PHE A 7 -5.68 -3.83 -12.13
N ASN A 8 -4.90 -3.67 -13.20
CA ASN A 8 -3.52 -4.13 -13.25
C ASN A 8 -2.58 -2.97 -12.84
N ARG A 9 -2.29 -2.86 -11.54
CA ARG A 9 -1.42 -1.80 -11.01
C ARG A 9 0.04 -2.28 -10.94
N PRO A 10 1.02 -1.57 -11.54
CA PRO A 10 2.43 -1.96 -11.49
C PRO A 10 3.05 -2.05 -10.08
N TRP A 11 2.47 -1.36 -9.10
CA TRP A 11 2.88 -1.41 -7.70
C TRP A 11 2.20 -2.53 -6.88
N GLN A 12 1.27 -3.28 -7.48
CA GLN A 12 0.59 -4.44 -6.87
C GLN A 12 1.03 -5.73 -7.54
N GLN A 13 2.33 -6.02 -7.46
CA GLN A 13 2.94 -7.24 -8.01
C GLN A 13 3.40 -8.17 -6.87
N PRO A 14 3.59 -9.47 -7.12
CA PRO A 14 4.16 -10.37 -6.13
C PRO A 14 5.55 -9.91 -5.66
N GLY A 15 5.85 -10.07 -4.38
CA GLY A 15 7.13 -9.65 -3.80
C GLY A 15 7.10 -9.62 -2.28
N GLU A 16 8.21 -9.19 -1.69
CA GLU A 16 8.35 -9.00 -0.25
C GLU A 16 7.39 -7.89 0.24
N ALA A 17 6.57 -8.18 1.24
CA ALA A 17 5.43 -7.34 1.61
C ALA A 17 5.87 -5.91 2.04
N LEU A 18 6.96 -5.79 2.79
CA LEU A 18 7.44 -4.48 3.23
C LEU A 18 8.03 -3.67 2.07
N ALA A 19 8.67 -4.33 1.10
CA ALA A 19 9.17 -3.68 -0.09
C ALA A 19 8.03 -3.16 -0.98
N LEU A 20 6.93 -3.92 -1.07
CA LEU A 20 5.74 -3.51 -1.81
C LEU A 20 5.00 -2.34 -1.13
N ALA A 21 4.93 -2.34 0.21
CA ALA A 21 4.36 -1.23 0.97
C ALA A 21 5.13 0.08 0.70
N LYS A 22 6.47 0.03 0.72
CA LYS A 22 7.33 1.18 0.37
C LYS A 22 7.09 1.65 -1.07
N ARG A 23 7.07 0.73 -2.04
CA ARG A 23 6.77 1.07 -3.45
C ARG A 23 5.39 1.72 -3.61
N LYS A 24 4.38 1.22 -2.88
CA LYS A 24 3.04 1.81 -2.91
C LYS A 24 3.04 3.23 -2.35
N ALA A 25 3.80 3.48 -1.29
CA ALA A 25 4.00 4.83 -0.74
C ALA A 25 4.65 5.76 -1.78
N ASP A 26 5.74 5.34 -2.43
CA ASP A 26 6.41 6.15 -3.46
C ASP A 26 5.43 6.59 -4.57
N VAL A 27 4.65 5.64 -5.10
CA VAL A 27 3.64 5.94 -6.13
C VAL A 27 2.52 6.81 -5.59
N ALA A 28 2.07 6.59 -4.35
CA ALA A 28 1.01 7.38 -3.74
C ALA A 28 1.44 8.85 -3.57
N PHE A 29 2.65 9.10 -3.05
CA PHE A 29 3.16 10.46 -2.87
C PHE A 29 3.46 11.15 -4.22
N GLU A 30 3.92 10.42 -5.24
CA GLU A 30 4.00 10.96 -6.61
C GLU A 30 2.62 11.38 -7.14
N PHE A 31 1.60 10.54 -6.93
CA PHE A 31 0.23 10.82 -7.34
C PHE A 31 -0.34 12.04 -6.60
N PHE A 32 -0.11 12.14 -5.29
CA PHE A 32 -0.56 13.28 -4.48
C PHE A 32 0.10 14.58 -4.91
N HIS A 33 1.41 14.53 -5.18
CA HIS A 33 2.16 15.69 -5.69
C HIS A 33 1.57 16.20 -7.01
N LYS A 34 1.30 15.30 -7.96
CA LYS A 34 0.71 15.65 -9.27
C LYS A 34 -0.69 16.25 -9.17
N LEU A 35 -1.46 15.86 -8.15
CA LEU A 35 -2.82 16.38 -7.91
C LEU A 35 -2.86 17.60 -6.99
N HIS A 36 -1.72 18.04 -6.46
CA HIS A 36 -1.64 19.13 -5.47
C HIS A 36 -2.51 18.90 -4.22
N VAL A 37 -2.62 17.65 -3.74
CA VAL A 37 -3.39 17.34 -2.52
C VAL A 37 -2.50 17.44 -1.27
N PRO A 38 -2.91 18.20 -0.24
CA PRO A 38 -2.09 18.43 0.96
C PRO A 38 -2.27 17.37 2.05
N PHE A 39 -3.28 16.51 1.97
CA PHE A 39 -3.62 15.53 2.99
C PHE A 39 -3.93 14.16 2.39
N TYR A 40 -3.62 13.11 3.15
CA TYR A 40 -3.90 11.71 2.83
C TYR A 40 -4.32 11.00 4.13
N CYS A 41 -5.29 10.08 4.03
CA CYS A 41 -5.75 9.24 5.14
C CYS A 41 -5.43 7.78 4.82
N PHE A 42 -5.09 7.01 5.83
CA PHE A 42 -4.80 5.59 5.70
C PHE A 42 -5.30 4.81 6.92
N HIS A 43 -5.64 3.55 6.70
CA HIS A 43 -5.61 2.54 7.76
C HIS A 43 -4.18 2.00 7.86
N ASP A 44 -3.83 1.49 9.03
CA ASP A 44 -2.53 0.87 9.31
C ASP A 44 -2.16 -0.23 8.28
N VAL A 45 -3.09 -1.13 7.98
CA VAL A 45 -2.92 -2.20 6.97
C VAL A 45 -2.88 -1.69 5.53
N ASP A 46 -3.27 -0.43 5.28
CA ASP A 46 -3.10 0.19 3.97
C ASP A 46 -1.63 0.56 3.72
N VAL A 47 -0.81 0.75 4.75
CA VAL A 47 0.57 1.26 4.59
C VAL A 47 1.65 0.33 5.15
N SER A 48 1.27 -0.70 5.91
CA SER A 48 2.18 -1.69 6.49
C SER A 48 1.62 -3.11 6.34
N PRO A 49 2.47 -4.14 6.16
CA PRO A 49 2.02 -5.53 6.28
C PRO A 49 1.59 -5.86 7.72
N GLU A 50 0.67 -6.83 7.85
CA GLU A 50 0.14 -7.31 9.15
C GLU A 50 1.16 -8.10 9.99
N GLY A 51 2.26 -8.57 9.39
CA GLY A 51 3.23 -9.46 10.04
C GLY A 51 2.65 -10.86 10.33
N ALA A 52 3.42 -11.70 11.03
CA ALA A 52 2.99 -13.06 11.42
C ALA A 52 2.39 -13.11 12.83
N SER A 53 2.45 -12.01 13.59
CA SER A 53 1.87 -11.92 14.94
C SER A 53 1.62 -10.47 15.34
N LEU A 54 0.75 -10.24 16.33
CA LEU A 54 0.56 -8.91 16.92
C LEU A 54 1.88 -8.32 17.43
N LYS A 55 2.78 -9.16 17.97
CA LYS A 55 4.09 -8.71 18.45
C LYS A 55 4.95 -8.15 17.32
N GLU A 56 4.94 -8.79 16.17
CA GLU A 56 5.67 -8.32 14.99
C GLU A 56 5.02 -7.07 14.39
N TYR A 57 3.69 -7.00 14.42
CA TYR A 57 2.92 -5.89 13.87
C TYR A 57 3.16 -4.55 14.58
N ILE A 58 3.39 -4.58 15.90
CA ILE A 58 3.55 -3.39 16.74
C ILE A 58 5.02 -2.96 16.94
N GLN A 59 5.97 -3.66 16.34
CA GLN A 59 7.41 -3.33 16.40
C GLN A 59 7.79 -2.27 15.37
#